data_AF-A0A7S3T787-F1
#
_entry.id   AF-A0A7S3T787-F1
#
_cell.length_a   1.000
_cell.length_b   1.000
_cell.length_c   1.000
_cell.angle_alpha   90.00
_cell.angle_beta   90.00
_cell.angle_gamma   90.00
#
_symmetry.space_group_name_H-M   'P 1'
#
loop_
_entity.id
_entity.type
_entity.pdbx_description
1 polymer ?
#
loop_
_entity_poly.entity_id
_entity_poly.type
_entity_poly.pdbx_seq_one_letter_code
_entity_poly.pdbx_strand_id
1 'polypeptide(L)'
;AGQHGRGAFSLARKETDLHIMPPRRNAADVVAAAAAAEGLSPAAAAAFAGLPDLTLRPCRASALPPELERATAALVRDNMDEVFAASGWDEADAEEGCAVGEPLYLLLLDARDALLGFVQCEFSVEAGEPALYVTELQLARHAQRRGLGARLTAAAEALAWDRGLAQVVLTVQTANRAALAFYAHQGYGASCCSPELCPGEFEPEERRPPPPPPSRALATGPRRADDALAAATALAAALAAAAAPAHSEPSLRTLTHPS
;
A
#
# COMPACT_ATOMS: atom_id res chain seq x y z
N ALA A 1 13.05 25.34 -26.20
CA ALA A 1 13.02 23.86 -26.25
C ALA A 1 12.94 23.39 -24.80
N GLY A 2 11.80 22.82 -24.41
CA GLY A 2 11.47 22.55 -23.01
C GLY A 2 12.32 21.43 -22.41
N GLN A 3 12.91 21.69 -21.25
CA GLN A 3 13.35 20.63 -20.34
C GLN A 3 12.09 19.92 -19.82
N HIS A 4 11.70 18.81 -20.46
CA HIS A 4 10.75 17.89 -19.86
C HIS A 4 11.47 17.16 -18.72
N GLY A 5 10.97 17.39 -17.50
CA GLY A 5 11.58 17.04 -16.23
C GLY A 5 11.93 15.56 -16.12
N ARG A 6 13.20 15.30 -15.82
CA ARG A 6 13.66 14.03 -15.26
C ARG A 6 13.51 14.16 -13.74
N GLY A 7 12.76 13.29 -13.10
CA GLY A 7 12.70 13.28 -11.63
C GLY A 7 11.42 12.71 -11.05
N ALA A 8 11.48 12.41 -9.74
CA ALA A 8 10.34 12.07 -8.90
C ALA A 8 10.30 13.02 -7.70
N PHE A 9 9.11 13.32 -7.20
CA PHE A 9 8.90 14.17 -6.03
C PHE A 9 8.53 13.32 -4.82
N SER A 10 9.16 13.59 -3.69
CA SER A 10 8.65 13.11 -2.40
C SER A 10 7.65 14.10 -1.84
N LEU A 11 6.46 13.61 -1.48
CA LEU A 11 5.38 14.37 -0.88
C LEU A 11 5.10 13.86 0.53
N ALA A 12 4.71 14.74 1.43
CA ALA A 12 4.37 14.39 2.80
C ALA A 12 3.07 15.08 3.27
N ARG A 13 2.32 14.40 4.14
CA ARG A 13 1.20 14.95 4.90
C ARG A 13 1.42 14.70 6.39
N LYS A 14 1.29 15.76 7.20
CA LYS A 14 1.51 15.74 8.66
C LYS A 14 0.20 15.94 9.41
N GLU A 15 0.04 15.28 10.55
CA GLU A 15 -1.03 15.58 11.49
C GLU A 15 -0.72 16.92 12.19
N THR A 16 -1.71 17.82 12.28
CA THR A 16 -1.49 19.21 12.73
C THR A 16 -2.22 19.50 14.05
N ASP A 17 -2.11 18.62 15.05
CA ASP A 17 -2.72 18.89 16.37
C ASP A 17 -1.66 19.25 17.42
N LEU A 18 -1.74 20.50 17.90
CA LEU A 18 -1.03 21.04 19.06
C LEU A 18 -1.59 20.44 20.37
N HIS A 19 -1.39 19.14 20.58
CA HIS A 19 -1.56 18.53 21.89
C HIS A 19 -0.23 18.45 22.63
N ILE A 20 -0.26 18.66 23.95
CA ILE A 20 0.92 18.53 24.85
C ILE A 20 1.57 17.17 24.59
N MET A 21 2.72 17.18 23.92
CA MET A 21 3.40 15.97 23.47
C MET A 21 3.88 15.18 24.70
N PRO A 22 3.51 13.90 24.85
CA PRO A 22 4.17 13.02 25.80
C PRO A 22 5.69 12.95 25.48
N PRO A 23 6.54 12.49 26.41
CA PRO A 23 7.98 12.40 26.15
C PRO A 23 8.25 11.67 24.83
N ARG A 24 9.05 12.29 23.94
CA ARG A 24 9.33 11.77 22.60
C ARG A 24 9.89 10.35 22.71
N ARG A 25 9.11 9.34 22.32
CA ARG A 25 9.64 8.01 22.02
C ARG A 25 10.58 8.14 20.83
N ASN A 26 11.63 7.31 20.79
CA ASN A 26 12.51 7.26 19.63
C ASN A 26 11.69 6.86 18.39
N ALA A 27 11.90 7.53 17.26
CA ALA A 27 11.20 7.26 16.01
C ALA A 27 11.32 5.78 15.60
N ALA A 28 12.48 5.15 15.83
CA ALA A 28 12.68 3.73 15.55
C ALA A 28 11.76 2.81 16.38
N ASP A 29 11.57 3.12 17.67
CA ASP A 29 10.70 2.33 18.56
C ASP A 29 9.23 2.48 18.15
N VAL A 30 8.83 3.70 17.74
CA VAL A 30 7.48 3.97 17.23
C VAL A 30 7.24 3.17 15.95
N VAL A 31 8.18 3.22 15.00
CA VAL A 31 8.11 2.46 13.74
C VAL A 31 8.06 0.95 13.99
N ALA A 32 8.88 0.42 14.89
CA ALA A 32 8.88 -1.01 15.21
C ALA A 32 7.54 -1.45 15.84
N ALA A 33 6.98 -0.66 16.76
CA ALA A 33 5.68 -0.93 17.35
C ALA A 33 4.55 -0.85 16.31
N ALA A 34 4.59 0.16 15.43
CA ALA A 34 3.65 0.31 14.32
C ALA A 34 3.72 -0.85 13.34
N ALA A 35 4.94 -1.31 13.00
CA ALA A 35 5.19 -2.43 12.11
C ALA A 35 4.73 -3.76 12.70
N ALA A 36 4.73 -3.92 14.03
CA ALA A 36 4.24 -5.13 14.70
C ALA A 36 2.71 -5.18 14.87
N ALA A 37 2.01 -4.05 14.74
CA ALA A 37 0.56 -3.99 14.92
C ALA A 37 -0.21 -4.69 13.79
N GLU A 38 -1.19 -5.52 14.17
CA GLU A 38 -2.03 -6.27 13.24
C GLU A 38 -3.40 -5.61 13.02
N GLY A 39 -3.99 -5.88 11.86
CA GLY A 39 -5.33 -5.40 11.50
C GLY A 39 -5.42 -3.92 11.11
N LEU A 40 -6.64 -3.52 10.75
CA LEU A 40 -7.02 -2.13 10.51
C LEU A 40 -7.50 -1.49 11.81
N SER A 41 -7.23 -0.19 11.95
CA SER A 41 -7.88 0.59 12.98
C SER A 41 -9.36 0.84 12.65
N PRO A 42 -10.21 1.15 13.64
CA PRO A 42 -11.61 1.50 13.40
C PRO A 42 -11.78 2.68 12.44
N ALA A 43 -10.89 3.69 12.51
CA ALA A 43 -10.92 4.85 11.61
C ALA A 43 -10.56 4.45 10.16
N ALA A 44 -9.54 3.61 9.99
CA ALA A 44 -9.18 3.10 8.66
C ALA A 44 -10.28 2.23 8.05
N ALA A 45 -10.93 1.38 8.85
CA ALA A 45 -12.08 0.59 8.42
C ALA A 45 -13.28 1.47 8.06
N ALA A 46 -13.51 2.55 8.81
CA ALA A 46 -14.62 3.48 8.58
C ALA A 46 -14.53 4.24 7.24
N ALA A 47 -13.33 4.33 6.63
CA ALA A 47 -13.16 4.95 5.32
C ALA A 47 -14.03 4.32 4.21
N PHE A 48 -14.45 3.06 4.38
CA PHE A 48 -15.33 2.33 3.47
C PHE A 48 -16.69 1.98 4.10
N ALA A 49 -17.01 2.53 5.28
CA ALA A 49 -18.34 2.40 5.87
C ALA A 49 -19.41 2.96 4.92
N GLY A 50 -20.54 2.25 4.81
CA GLY A 50 -21.66 2.61 3.93
C GLY A 50 -21.51 2.17 2.48
N LEU A 51 -20.46 1.41 2.13
CA LEU A 51 -20.29 0.77 0.82
C LEU A 51 -20.32 -0.75 1.00
N PRO A 52 -21.51 -1.38 1.15
CA PRO A 52 -21.63 -2.77 1.59
C PRO A 52 -21.03 -3.79 0.60
N ASP A 53 -20.91 -3.42 -0.68
CA ASP A 53 -20.33 -4.26 -1.72
C ASP A 53 -18.80 -4.16 -1.79
N LEU A 54 -18.17 -3.36 -0.91
CA LEU A 54 -16.74 -3.13 -0.90
C LEU A 54 -16.14 -3.52 0.44
N THR A 55 -15.01 -4.23 0.39
CA THR A 55 -14.27 -4.64 1.59
C THR A 55 -12.85 -4.09 1.51
N LEU A 56 -12.40 -3.44 2.59
CA LEU A 56 -11.00 -3.09 2.79
C LEU A 56 -10.34 -4.14 3.69
N ARG A 57 -9.32 -4.85 3.18
CA ARG A 57 -8.63 -5.92 3.90
C ARG A 57 -7.14 -5.62 4.07
N PRO A 58 -6.59 -5.59 5.30
CA PRO A 58 -5.15 -5.52 5.51
C PRO A 58 -4.52 -6.90 5.24
N CYS A 59 -3.35 -6.92 4.62
CA CYS A 59 -2.63 -8.16 4.33
C CYS A 59 -1.11 -7.90 4.30
N ARG A 60 -0.34 -8.68 5.05
CA ARG A 60 1.12 -8.64 4.98
C ARG A 60 1.63 -9.27 3.69
N ALA A 61 2.77 -8.84 3.18
CA ALA A 61 3.38 -9.41 1.98
C ALA A 61 3.55 -10.94 2.07
N SER A 62 4.05 -11.47 3.19
CA SER A 62 4.24 -12.90 3.46
C SER A 62 2.94 -13.71 3.47
N ALA A 63 1.81 -13.05 3.73
CA ALA A 63 0.49 -13.64 3.76
C ALA A 63 -0.33 -13.33 2.50
N LEU A 64 0.23 -12.63 1.51
CA LEU A 64 -0.47 -12.24 0.30
C LEU A 64 -0.70 -13.47 -0.59
N PRO A 65 -1.96 -13.83 -0.90
CA PRO A 65 -2.22 -14.95 -1.80
C PRO A 65 -1.59 -14.71 -3.18
N PRO A 66 -1.01 -15.73 -3.84
CA PRO A 66 -0.34 -15.57 -5.13
C PRO A 66 -1.21 -14.95 -6.23
N GLU A 67 -2.53 -15.14 -6.16
CA GLU A 67 -3.49 -14.55 -7.09
C GLU A 67 -3.62 -13.04 -6.90
N LEU A 68 -3.65 -12.58 -5.65
CA LEU A 68 -3.72 -11.16 -5.34
C LEU A 68 -2.38 -10.48 -5.59
N GLU A 69 -1.25 -11.16 -5.33
CA GLU A 69 0.08 -10.69 -5.73
C GLU A 69 0.17 -10.47 -7.25
N ARG A 70 -0.29 -11.43 -8.06
CA ARG A 70 -0.36 -11.24 -9.51
C ARG A 70 -1.30 -10.11 -9.92
N ALA A 71 -2.43 -9.96 -9.23
CA ALA A 71 -3.42 -8.93 -9.53
C ALA A 71 -2.92 -7.51 -9.17
N THR A 72 -2.23 -7.34 -8.04
CA THR A 72 -1.63 -6.06 -7.65
C THR A 72 -0.51 -5.69 -8.62
N ALA A 73 0.37 -6.64 -8.97
CA ALA A 73 1.42 -6.44 -9.96
C ALA A 73 0.86 -6.09 -11.36
N ALA A 74 -0.26 -6.71 -11.76
CA ALA A 74 -0.92 -6.37 -13.02
C ALA A 74 -1.50 -4.96 -13.02
N LEU A 75 -2.18 -4.54 -11.93
CA LEU A 75 -2.70 -3.18 -11.81
C LEU A 75 -1.60 -2.12 -11.90
N VAL A 76 -0.48 -2.37 -11.23
CA VAL A 76 0.70 -1.53 -11.28
C VAL A 76 1.17 -1.35 -12.73
N ARG A 77 1.46 -2.46 -13.41
CA ARG A 77 1.92 -2.46 -14.81
C ARG A 77 0.94 -1.70 -15.71
N ASP A 78 -0.33 -2.06 -15.66
CA ASP A 78 -1.38 -1.50 -16.54
C ASP A 78 -1.61 0.01 -16.33
N ASN A 79 -1.28 0.54 -15.15
CA ASN A 79 -1.42 1.96 -14.81
C ASN A 79 -0.12 2.75 -14.99
N MET A 80 1.04 2.13 -14.83
CA MET A 80 2.32 2.83 -14.68
C MET A 80 3.29 2.65 -15.86
N ASP A 81 3.07 1.67 -16.76
CA ASP A 81 3.99 1.41 -17.89
C ASP A 81 4.27 2.67 -18.73
N GLU A 82 3.23 3.41 -19.11
CA GLU A 82 3.37 4.66 -19.88
C GLU A 82 4.06 5.76 -19.08
N VAL A 83 3.83 5.80 -17.76
CA VAL A 83 4.45 6.79 -16.86
C VAL A 83 5.94 6.54 -16.74
N PHE A 84 6.35 5.28 -16.57
CA PHE A 84 7.76 4.89 -16.49
C PHE A 84 8.48 5.12 -17.82
N ALA A 85 7.87 4.73 -18.93
CA ALA A 85 8.41 4.98 -20.26
C ALA A 85 8.65 6.49 -20.50
N ALA A 86 7.76 7.34 -19.98
CA ALA A 86 7.88 8.79 -20.09
C ALA A 86 8.87 9.42 -19.07
N SER A 87 9.10 8.80 -17.92
CA SER A 87 9.96 9.36 -16.87
C SER A 87 11.44 9.07 -17.05
N GLY A 88 11.79 8.04 -17.83
CA GLY A 88 13.18 7.60 -18.02
C GLY A 88 13.82 7.03 -16.74
N TRP A 89 13.00 6.49 -15.85
CA TRP A 89 13.41 5.82 -14.60
C TRP A 89 13.70 4.34 -14.90
N ASP A 90 14.78 3.79 -14.36
CA ASP A 90 15.10 2.35 -14.44
C ASP A 90 15.14 1.72 -13.03
N GLU A 91 15.02 0.41 -12.96
CA GLU A 91 15.09 -0.38 -11.72
C GLU A 91 16.48 -0.31 -11.08
N ALA A 92 17.53 -0.05 -11.86
CA ALA A 92 18.88 0.19 -11.35
C ALA A 92 18.99 1.50 -10.53
N ASP A 93 18.02 2.41 -10.68
CA ASP A 93 17.94 3.63 -9.89
C ASP A 93 17.22 3.40 -8.54
N ALA A 94 16.76 2.17 -8.27
CA ALA A 94 16.12 1.78 -7.02
C ALA A 94 17.14 1.62 -5.89
N GLU A 95 17.03 2.47 -4.87
CA GLU A 95 17.79 2.30 -3.61
C GLU A 95 17.07 1.47 -2.55
N GLU A 96 17.87 0.89 -1.65
CA GLU A 96 17.38 0.14 -0.50
C GLU A 96 16.83 1.10 0.57
N GLY A 97 15.54 0.97 0.89
CA GLY A 97 14.85 1.82 1.86
C GLY A 97 15.20 1.49 3.32
N CYS A 98 14.91 2.42 4.24
CA CYS A 98 15.02 2.18 5.70
C CYS A 98 13.75 1.53 6.28
N ALA A 99 13.06 0.73 5.50
CA ALA A 99 11.81 0.09 5.90
C ALA A 99 12.06 -0.93 7.02
N VAL A 100 11.12 -0.99 7.96
CA VAL A 100 11.14 -1.95 9.07
C VAL A 100 10.03 -2.98 8.87
N GLY A 101 10.44 -4.23 8.73
CA GLY A 101 9.53 -5.36 8.51
C GLY A 101 9.11 -5.49 7.05
N GLU A 102 8.03 -6.25 6.83
CA GLU A 102 7.51 -6.50 5.49
C GLU A 102 6.41 -5.49 5.09
N PRO A 103 6.20 -5.30 3.77
CA PRO A 103 5.13 -4.43 3.28
C PRO A 103 3.75 -4.85 3.76
N LEU A 104 2.91 -3.85 4.03
CA LEU A 104 1.51 -3.99 4.33
C LEU A 104 0.67 -3.54 3.13
N TYR A 105 -0.26 -4.40 2.72
CA TYR A 105 -1.25 -4.12 1.69
C TYR A 105 -2.60 -3.77 2.33
N LEU A 106 -3.22 -2.70 1.86
CA LEU A 106 -4.64 -2.41 2.08
C LEU A 106 -5.39 -2.73 0.79
N LEU A 107 -5.98 -3.92 0.71
CA LEU A 107 -6.63 -4.45 -0.48
C LEU A 107 -8.11 -4.02 -0.50
N LEU A 108 -8.53 -3.35 -1.57
CA LEU A 108 -9.93 -3.02 -1.82
C LEU A 108 -10.55 -4.06 -2.75
N LEU A 109 -11.52 -4.81 -2.22
CA LEU A 109 -12.18 -5.92 -2.89
C LEU A 109 -13.66 -5.60 -3.12
N ASP A 110 -14.23 -6.12 -4.20
CA ASP A 110 -15.69 -6.11 -4.41
C ASP A 110 -16.39 -7.27 -3.68
N ALA A 111 -17.72 -7.36 -3.80
CA ALA A 111 -18.54 -8.40 -3.19
C ALA A 111 -18.23 -9.83 -3.67
N ARG A 112 -17.38 -9.99 -4.70
CA ARG A 112 -16.92 -11.27 -5.26
C ARG A 112 -15.43 -11.50 -4.97
N ASP A 113 -14.87 -10.78 -4.01
CA ASP A 113 -13.44 -10.79 -3.66
C ASP A 113 -12.50 -10.38 -4.82
N ALA A 114 -13.03 -9.69 -5.84
CA ALA A 114 -12.20 -9.20 -6.95
C ALA A 114 -11.47 -7.92 -6.55
N LEU A 115 -10.17 -7.85 -6.85
CA LEU A 115 -9.34 -6.68 -6.54
C LEU A 115 -9.75 -5.46 -7.40
N LEU A 116 -10.21 -4.40 -6.74
CA LEU A 116 -10.52 -3.12 -7.37
C LEU A 116 -9.37 -2.12 -7.25
N GLY A 117 -8.51 -2.28 -6.25
CA GLY A 117 -7.34 -1.46 -6.02
C GLY A 117 -6.68 -1.78 -4.70
N PHE A 118 -5.54 -1.13 -4.44
CA PHE A 118 -4.81 -1.34 -3.21
C PHE A 118 -3.92 -0.15 -2.86
N VAL A 119 -3.53 -0.11 -1.58
CA VAL A 119 -2.35 0.61 -1.11
C VAL A 119 -1.31 -0.41 -0.72
N GLN A 120 -0.07 -0.24 -1.13
CA GLN A 120 1.08 -0.90 -0.52
C GLN A 120 1.86 0.14 0.27
N CYS A 121 2.20 -0.19 1.51
CA CYS A 121 2.89 0.73 2.40
C CYS A 121 3.86 0.00 3.33
N GLU A 122 4.83 0.74 3.81
CA GLU A 122 5.89 0.28 4.70
C GLU A 122 6.06 1.26 5.86
N PHE A 123 6.54 0.76 7.00
CA PHE A 123 6.84 1.58 8.16
C PHE A 123 8.31 1.96 8.10
N SER A 124 8.61 3.26 8.11
CA SER A 124 9.99 3.75 8.00
C SER A 124 10.20 5.00 8.84
N VAL A 125 11.46 5.41 8.97
CA VAL A 125 11.83 6.72 9.51
C VAL A 125 12.19 7.62 8.33
N GLU A 126 11.40 8.66 8.11
CA GLU A 126 11.60 9.62 7.02
C GLU A 126 11.94 10.99 7.61
N ALA A 127 13.05 11.58 7.18
CA ALA A 127 13.56 12.85 7.71
C ALA A 127 13.65 12.89 9.26
N GLY A 128 13.97 11.75 9.88
CA GLY A 128 14.06 11.61 11.34
C GLY A 128 12.74 11.43 12.07
N GLU A 129 11.61 11.38 11.37
CA GLU A 129 10.27 11.23 11.94
C GLU A 129 9.65 9.88 11.56
N PRO A 130 8.90 9.23 12.47
CA PRO A 130 8.22 7.97 12.17
C PRO A 130 7.15 8.19 11.10
N ALA A 131 7.17 7.38 10.04
CA ALA A 131 6.36 7.59 8.85
C ALA A 131 5.73 6.29 8.33
N LEU A 132 4.56 6.45 7.68
CA LEU A 132 4.05 5.46 6.76
C LEU A 132 4.50 5.85 5.35
N TYR A 133 5.35 5.05 4.74
CA TYR A 133 5.77 5.24 3.35
C TYR A 133 4.81 4.48 2.43
N VAL A 134 4.03 5.20 1.63
CA VAL A 134 3.15 4.59 0.61
C VAL A 134 3.99 4.36 -0.64
N THR A 135 4.25 3.08 -0.92
CA THR A 135 4.87 2.65 -2.16
C THR A 135 3.82 2.74 -3.25
N GLU A 136 2.81 1.87 -3.26
CA GLU A 136 1.77 1.87 -4.31
C GLU A 136 0.44 2.45 -3.85
N LEU A 137 -0.22 3.19 -4.75
CA LEU A 137 -1.67 3.43 -4.71
C LEU A 137 -2.22 3.19 -6.11
N GLN A 138 -2.90 2.06 -6.30
CA GLN A 138 -3.40 1.65 -7.62
C GLN A 138 -4.89 1.32 -7.55
N LEU A 139 -5.61 1.68 -8.62
CA LEU A 139 -7.01 1.33 -8.82
C LEU A 139 -7.20 0.79 -10.22
N ALA A 140 -8.05 -0.21 -10.38
CA ALA A 140 -8.53 -0.68 -11.66
C ALA A 140 -9.18 0.48 -12.43
N ARG A 141 -8.98 0.55 -13.75
CA ARG A 141 -9.47 1.68 -14.58
C ARG A 141 -10.97 1.96 -14.40
N HIS A 142 -11.78 0.92 -14.26
CA HIS A 142 -13.24 1.05 -14.06
C HIS A 142 -13.64 1.47 -12.62
N ALA A 143 -12.71 1.43 -11.66
CA ALA A 143 -12.91 1.86 -10.27
C ALA A 143 -12.38 3.30 -10.02
N GLN A 144 -11.59 3.84 -10.94
CA GLN A 144 -11.04 5.20 -10.83
C GLN A 144 -12.13 6.28 -10.94
N ARG A 145 -11.81 7.50 -10.47
CA ARG A 145 -12.69 8.70 -10.52
C ARG A 145 -14.02 8.57 -9.79
N ARG A 146 -14.16 7.57 -8.90
CA ARG A 146 -15.34 7.34 -8.05
C ARG A 146 -15.12 7.68 -6.57
N GLY A 147 -14.05 8.42 -6.26
CA GLY A 147 -13.66 8.76 -4.88
C GLY A 147 -12.96 7.64 -4.10
N LEU A 148 -12.79 6.44 -4.68
CA LEU A 148 -12.15 5.31 -4.02
C LEU A 148 -10.68 5.56 -3.69
N GLY A 149 -9.95 6.30 -4.55
CA GLY A 149 -8.55 6.66 -4.30
C GLY A 149 -8.41 7.54 -3.05
N ALA A 150 -9.26 8.55 -2.93
CA ALA A 150 -9.29 9.42 -1.76
C ALA A 150 -9.63 8.65 -0.47
N ARG A 151 -10.53 7.66 -0.54
CA ARG A 151 -10.86 6.78 0.60
C ARG A 151 -9.71 5.85 0.96
N LEU A 152 -9.00 5.27 -0.02
CA LEU A 152 -7.80 4.47 0.22
C LEU A 152 -6.69 5.30 0.88
N THR A 153 -6.46 6.53 0.39
CA THR A 153 -5.52 7.47 1.01
C THR A 153 -5.93 7.79 2.45
N ALA A 154 -7.20 8.11 2.70
CA ALA A 154 -7.69 8.37 4.05
C ALA A 154 -7.56 7.15 4.98
N ALA A 155 -7.76 5.94 4.46
CA ALA A 155 -7.57 4.71 5.23
C ALA A 155 -6.11 4.48 5.62
N ALA A 156 -5.17 4.72 4.69
CA ALA A 156 -3.73 4.63 4.97
C ALA A 156 -3.29 5.69 5.99
N GLU A 157 -3.82 6.91 5.89
CA GLU A 157 -3.54 7.98 6.84
C GLU A 157 -4.10 7.66 8.23
N ALA A 158 -5.35 7.21 8.33
CA ALA A 158 -5.95 6.76 9.58
C ALA A 158 -5.13 5.64 10.24
N LEU A 159 -4.67 4.68 9.43
CA LEU A 159 -3.77 3.63 9.90
C LEU A 159 -2.47 4.21 10.47
N ALA A 160 -1.89 5.23 9.83
CA ALA A 160 -0.64 5.84 10.27
C ALA A 160 -0.80 6.55 11.62
N TRP A 161 -1.83 7.40 11.74
CA TRP A 161 -2.10 8.17 12.96
C TRP A 161 -2.45 7.26 14.14
N ASP A 162 -3.29 6.25 13.91
CA ASP A 162 -3.65 5.28 14.95
C ASP A 162 -2.46 4.43 15.42
N ARG A 163 -1.43 4.28 14.57
CA ARG A 163 -0.16 3.61 14.91
C ARG A 163 0.90 4.58 15.46
N GLY A 164 0.54 5.85 15.70
CA GLY A 164 1.41 6.86 16.30
C GLY A 164 2.50 7.41 15.37
N LEU A 165 2.33 7.25 14.06
CA LEU A 165 3.25 7.81 13.07
C LEU A 165 2.98 9.31 12.90
N ALA A 166 4.04 10.08 12.64
CA ALA A 166 3.95 11.54 12.55
C ALA A 166 3.55 12.03 11.15
N GLN A 167 3.73 11.19 10.13
CA GLN A 167 3.49 11.58 8.74
C GLN A 167 3.22 10.38 7.81
N VAL A 168 2.59 10.69 6.68
CA VAL A 168 2.52 9.79 5.52
C VAL A 168 3.36 10.39 4.41
N VAL A 169 4.26 9.58 3.84
CA VAL A 169 5.22 9.98 2.80
C VAL A 169 5.01 9.11 1.57
N LEU A 170 5.16 9.69 0.39
CA LEU A 170 5.09 8.97 -0.88
C LEU A 170 5.94 9.65 -1.95
N THR A 171 6.23 8.93 -3.02
CA THR A 171 6.97 9.47 -4.17
C THR A 171 6.13 9.38 -5.46
N VAL A 172 6.13 10.45 -6.26
CA VAL A 172 5.38 10.55 -7.52
C VAL A 172 6.32 10.89 -8.66
N GLN A 173 6.27 10.15 -9.78
CA GLN A 173 7.04 10.55 -10.97
C GLN A 173 6.51 11.89 -11.49
N THR A 174 7.41 12.82 -11.85
CA THR A 174 7.07 14.14 -12.40
C THR A 174 6.19 14.07 -13.66
N ALA A 175 6.34 12.99 -14.44
CA ALA A 175 5.52 12.69 -15.62
C ALA A 175 4.06 12.35 -15.27
N ASN A 176 3.80 11.85 -14.05
CA ASN A 176 2.46 11.48 -13.58
C ASN A 176 1.68 12.71 -13.09
N ARG A 177 1.27 13.56 -14.04
CA ARG A 177 0.53 14.80 -13.75
C ARG A 177 -0.81 14.54 -13.06
N ALA A 178 -1.46 13.42 -13.37
CA ALA A 178 -2.72 13.04 -12.74
C ALA A 178 -2.54 12.73 -11.24
N ALA A 179 -1.51 11.95 -10.88
CA ALA A 179 -1.21 11.65 -9.48
C ALA A 179 -0.77 12.91 -8.72
N LEU A 180 0.06 13.77 -9.31
CA LEU A 180 0.45 15.04 -8.68
C LEU A 180 -0.76 15.91 -8.33
N ALA A 181 -1.70 16.07 -9.28
CA ALA A 181 -2.92 16.83 -9.04
C ALA A 181 -3.83 16.17 -7.98
N PHE A 182 -3.90 14.83 -8.00
CA PHE A 182 -4.63 14.07 -6.99
C PHE A 182 -4.06 14.31 -5.59
N TYR A 183 -2.76 14.11 -5.37
CA TYR A 183 -2.15 14.27 -4.04
C TYR A 183 -2.17 15.72 -3.54
N ALA A 184 -1.99 16.70 -4.43
CA ALA A 184 -2.18 18.10 -4.08
C ALA A 184 -3.61 18.38 -3.58
N HIS A 185 -4.62 17.81 -4.21
CA HIS A 185 -6.02 17.93 -3.76
C HIS A 185 -6.27 17.24 -2.41
N GLN A 186 -5.56 16.14 -2.13
CA GLN A 186 -5.59 15.45 -0.84
C GLN A 186 -4.79 16.19 0.26
N GLY A 187 -4.15 17.32 -0.04
CA GLY A 187 -3.41 18.13 0.92
C GLY A 187 -1.95 17.71 1.13
N TYR A 188 -1.39 16.89 0.23
CA TYR A 188 0.03 16.56 0.26
C TYR A 188 0.86 17.73 -0.28
N GLY A 189 1.94 18.05 0.43
CA GLY A 189 2.93 19.05 0.01
C GLY A 189 4.27 18.38 -0.29
N ALA A 190 5.16 19.11 -0.96
CA ALA A 190 6.53 18.66 -1.16
C ALA A 190 7.23 18.47 0.19
N SER A 191 7.91 17.33 0.35
CA SER A 191 8.73 17.05 1.53
C SER A 191 9.98 17.93 1.54
N CYS A 192 10.51 18.26 2.72
CA CYS A 192 11.82 18.92 2.84
C CYS A 192 12.96 18.09 2.25
N CYS A 193 12.79 16.77 2.13
CA CYS A 193 13.73 15.87 1.46
C CYS A 193 13.45 15.69 -0.04
N SER A 194 12.56 16.51 -0.62
CA SER A 194 12.26 16.42 -2.05
C SER A 194 13.48 16.91 -2.87
N PRO A 195 13.91 16.15 -3.91
CA PRO A 195 15.12 16.49 -4.69
C PRO A 195 15.12 17.90 -5.29
N GLU A 196 13.94 18.47 -5.56
CA GLU A 196 13.80 19.82 -6.13
C GLU A 196 13.92 20.95 -5.10
N LEU A 197 13.70 20.68 -3.81
CA LEU A 197 13.72 21.69 -2.75
C LEU A 197 15.08 21.84 -2.05
N CYS A 198 16.01 20.91 -2.26
CA CYS A 198 17.38 20.98 -1.74
C CYS A 198 18.45 20.90 -2.87
N PRO A 199 18.50 21.86 -3.81
CA PRO A 199 19.56 21.90 -4.81
C PRO A 199 20.85 22.48 -4.20
N GLY A 200 21.71 21.64 -3.59
CA GLY A 200 23.11 22.03 -3.34
C GLY A 200 23.79 21.63 -2.02
N GLU A 201 23.17 20.90 -1.10
CA GLU A 201 23.81 20.53 0.19
C GLU A 201 24.43 19.11 0.23
N PHE A 202 24.41 18.38 -0.88
CA PHE A 202 24.97 17.02 -0.96
C PHE A 202 26.36 17.04 -1.61
N GLU A 203 27.40 17.05 -0.77
CA GLU A 203 28.75 16.62 -1.18
C GLU A 203 28.69 15.17 -1.75
N PRO A 204 29.61 14.78 -2.65
CA PRO A 204 29.42 13.65 -3.58
C PRO A 204 29.24 12.25 -2.96
N GLU A 205 29.43 12.09 -1.65
CA GLU A 205 29.37 10.79 -0.95
C GLU A 205 28.02 10.52 -0.26
N GLU A 206 27.16 11.52 -0.10
CA GLU A 206 25.85 11.39 0.57
C GLU A 206 24.66 11.74 -0.32
N ARG A 207 24.78 11.64 -1.65
CA ARG A 207 23.59 11.59 -2.51
C ARG A 207 22.76 10.36 -2.09
N ARG A 208 21.78 10.57 -1.22
CA ARG A 208 20.64 9.65 -1.10
C ARG A 208 19.65 10.08 -2.17
N PRO A 209 19.66 9.48 -3.38
CA PRO A 209 18.59 9.66 -4.33
C PRO A 209 17.24 9.31 -3.67
N PRO A 210 16.13 9.85 -4.20
CA PRO A 210 14.82 9.51 -3.69
C PRO A 210 14.66 7.97 -3.72
N PRO A 211 14.08 7.35 -2.67
CA PRO A 211 13.82 5.92 -2.66
C PRO A 211 13.03 5.53 -3.92
N PRO A 212 13.17 4.27 -4.39
CA PRO A 212 12.61 3.84 -5.64
C PRO A 212 11.15 4.27 -5.76
N PRO A 213 10.70 4.75 -6.93
CA PRO A 213 9.30 4.70 -7.21
C PRO A 213 8.89 3.24 -7.03
N PRO A 214 7.69 3.02 -6.50
CA PRO A 214 7.16 1.68 -6.40
C PRO A 214 7.08 1.08 -7.82
N SER A 215 6.87 -0.22 -7.98
CA SER A 215 6.64 -0.89 -9.28
C SER A 215 7.87 -1.51 -9.96
N ARG A 216 8.58 -2.42 -9.29
CA ARG A 216 9.08 -3.64 -10.01
C ARG A 216 9.48 -4.83 -9.16
N ALA A 217 9.78 -4.66 -7.87
CA ALA A 217 10.21 -5.76 -6.99
C ALA A 217 9.20 -6.93 -6.86
N LEU A 218 7.93 -6.74 -7.24
CA LEU A 218 6.86 -7.74 -7.15
C LEU A 218 6.52 -8.44 -8.47
N ALA A 219 7.14 -8.06 -9.60
CA ALA A 219 6.76 -8.56 -10.92
C ALA A 219 7.66 -9.70 -11.41
N THR A 220 7.77 -10.81 -10.66
CA THR A 220 8.34 -12.06 -11.18
C THR A 220 7.27 -13.16 -11.29
N GLY A 221 6.33 -13.01 -12.22
CA GLY A 221 5.31 -14.00 -12.57
C GLY A 221 5.26 -14.35 -14.08
N PRO A 222 4.75 -15.54 -14.48
CA PRO A 222 5.00 -16.13 -15.80
C PRO A 222 4.25 -15.43 -16.95
N ARG A 223 4.83 -15.55 -18.16
CA ARG A 223 4.67 -14.64 -19.31
C ARG A 223 3.63 -15.05 -20.36
N ARG A 224 2.59 -15.86 -20.08
CA ARG A 224 1.67 -16.31 -21.15
C ARG A 224 0.18 -16.24 -20.80
N ALA A 225 -0.60 -15.81 -21.79
CA ALA A 225 -2.03 -15.54 -21.70
C ALA A 225 -2.90 -16.80 -21.45
N ASP A 226 -2.39 -17.99 -21.77
CA ASP A 226 -3.12 -19.25 -21.57
C ASP A 226 -3.19 -19.66 -20.09
N ASP A 227 -2.28 -19.16 -19.24
CA ASP A 227 -2.25 -19.43 -17.81
C ASP A 227 -3.31 -18.62 -17.03
N ALA A 228 -3.83 -17.53 -17.61
CA ALA A 228 -4.82 -16.66 -16.98
C ALA A 228 -6.21 -17.31 -16.87
N LEU A 229 -6.60 -18.13 -17.84
CA LEU A 229 -7.88 -18.85 -17.84
C LEU A 229 -7.85 -20.05 -16.87
N ALA A 230 -6.70 -20.72 -16.76
CA ALA A 230 -6.48 -21.77 -15.77
C ALA A 230 -6.48 -21.19 -14.34
N ALA A 231 -5.87 -20.02 -14.13
CA ALA A 231 -5.88 -19.32 -12.84
C ALA A 231 -7.30 -18.87 -12.42
N ALA A 232 -8.12 -18.39 -13.37
CA ALA A 232 -9.52 -18.03 -13.09
C ALA A 232 -10.38 -19.24 -12.67
N THR A 233 -10.07 -20.42 -13.20
CA THR A 233 -10.78 -21.67 -12.87
C THR A 233 -10.34 -22.23 -11.51
N ALA A 234 -9.06 -22.06 -11.15
CA ALA A 234 -8.52 -22.43 -9.83
C ALA A 234 -9.07 -21.54 -8.70
N LEU A 235 -9.23 -20.23 -8.96
CA LEU A 235 -9.82 -19.25 -8.03
C LEU A 235 -11.25 -19.65 -7.61
N ALA A 236 -12.08 -20.11 -8.54
CA ALA A 236 -13.43 -20.57 -8.25
C ALA A 236 -13.46 -21.85 -7.38
N ALA A 237 -12.48 -22.75 -7.55
CA ALA A 237 -12.39 -23.98 -6.78
C ALA A 237 -11.84 -23.75 -5.36
N ALA A 238 -10.86 -22.86 -5.20
CA ALA A 238 -10.27 -22.54 -3.90
C ALA A 238 -11.25 -21.81 -2.98
N LEU A 239 -12.04 -20.88 -3.52
CA LEU A 239 -13.09 -20.18 -2.76
C LEU A 239 -14.22 -21.13 -2.33
N ALA A 240 -14.56 -22.13 -3.16
CA ALA A 240 -15.55 -23.14 -2.80
C ALA A 240 -15.06 -24.09 -1.69
N ALA A 241 -13.76 -24.42 -1.65
CA ALA A 241 -13.19 -25.28 -0.62
C ALA A 241 -13.09 -24.59 0.75
N ALA A 242 -12.88 -23.27 0.78
CA ALA A 242 -12.84 -22.47 2.00
C ALA A 242 -14.21 -22.22 2.64
N ALA A 243 -15.31 -22.46 1.92
CA ALA A 243 -16.68 -22.20 2.36
C ALA A 243 -17.44 -23.44 2.88
N ALA A 244 -16.82 -24.62 2.96
CA ALA A 244 -17.48 -25.83 3.45
C ALA A 244 -17.67 -25.77 4.99
N PRO A 245 -18.90 -25.88 5.52
CA PRO A 245 -19.11 -25.88 6.97
C PRO A 245 -18.58 -27.17 7.60
N ALA A 246 -17.85 -27.04 8.70
CA ALA A 246 -17.47 -28.15 9.56
C ALA A 246 -18.74 -28.86 10.06
N HIS A 247 -19.07 -30.01 9.47
CA HIS A 247 -20.11 -30.88 10.00
C HIS A 247 -19.72 -31.31 11.41
N SER A 248 -20.47 -30.82 12.39
CA SER A 248 -20.42 -31.28 13.77
C SER A 248 -21.15 -32.62 13.86
N GLU A 249 -20.44 -33.70 14.19
CA GLU A 249 -21.08 -34.97 14.54
C GLU A 249 -21.85 -34.84 15.87
N PRO A 250 -23.10 -35.35 15.97
CA PRO A 250 -23.75 -35.50 17.25
C PRO A 250 -23.34 -36.84 17.88
N SER A 251 -22.46 -36.81 18.89
CA SER A 251 -22.24 -37.95 19.77
C SER A 251 -23.48 -38.21 20.63
N LEU A 252 -24.30 -39.18 20.21
CA LEU A 252 -25.41 -39.72 21.00
C LEU A 252 -24.87 -40.48 22.20
N ARG A 253 -25.28 -40.06 23.40
CA ARG A 253 -25.16 -40.81 24.64
C ARG A 253 -26.04 -42.06 24.55
N THR A 254 -25.46 -43.24 24.75
CA THR A 254 -26.18 -44.42 25.22
C THR A 254 -25.66 -44.83 26.60
N LEU A 255 -26.49 -44.56 27.61
CA LEU A 255 -26.46 -45.17 28.92
C LEU A 255 -26.83 -46.66 28.80
N THR A 256 -25.95 -47.56 29.25
CA THR A 256 -26.35 -48.90 29.70
C THR A 256 -25.43 -49.36 30.83
N HIS A 257 -26.02 -49.52 32.02
CA HIS A 257 -25.50 -50.36 33.10
C HIS A 257 -25.44 -51.82 32.65
N PRO A 258 -24.66 -52.66 33.35
CA PRO A 258 -25.32 -53.81 33.97
C PRO A 258 -24.85 -54.12 35.40
N SER A 259 -25.61 -55.07 35.96
CA SER A 259 -25.75 -55.62 37.31
C SER A 259 -24.51 -56.07 38.07
#